data_AF-A0AA40YGY1-F1
#
_entry.id   AF-A0AA40YGY1-F1
#
_cell.length_a   1.000
_cell.length_b   1.000
_cell.length_c   1.000
_cell.angle_alpha   90.00
_cell.angle_beta   90.00
_cell.angle_gamma   90.00
#
_symmetry.space_group_name_H-M   'P 1'
#
loop_
_entity.id
_entity.type
_entity.pdbx_description
1 polymer ?
#
loop_
_entity_poly.entity_id
_entity_poly.type
_entity_poly.pdbx_seq_one_letter_code
_entity_poly.pdbx_strand_id
1 'polypeptide(L)'
;MTGDGRPVEEFTAELLAREVFGPLGGVVEIGAVNATGTWRLADVSLGDFLDGRGAEVDVLLAGVRSACAFDSTTMSIAWDLGRLRPHDVTAASLLLWSGGLTGVPAELESPAVVRHMCQVGADLQLTRLLHASVTAAVTARTEAKRGARALAAVLTAACALSGGPRPSDVLRLWRVAHLVHVLRPGSDASDAGRSAFRAYEHVLTATFGD
;
A
#
# COMPACT_ATOMS: atom_id res chain seq x y z
N MET A 1 -11.29 3.82 25.99
CA MET A 1 -12.60 4.35 26.44
C MET A 1 -12.71 5.78 25.95
N THR A 2 -13.63 6.07 25.02
CA THR A 2 -14.03 7.47 24.78
C THR A 2 -14.99 7.91 25.89
N GLY A 3 -15.17 9.21 26.10
CA GLY A 3 -16.02 9.77 27.16
C GLY A 3 -17.52 9.42 27.08
N ASP A 4 -17.94 8.57 26.14
CA ASP A 4 -19.30 8.07 25.92
C ASP A 4 -19.41 6.54 26.11
N GLY A 5 -18.43 5.91 26.76
CA GLY A 5 -18.51 4.47 27.09
C GLY A 5 -18.50 3.52 25.90
N ARG A 6 -18.30 4.01 24.67
CA ARG A 6 -18.07 3.17 23.50
C ARG A 6 -16.67 2.56 23.60
N PRO A 7 -16.51 1.26 23.30
CA PRO A 7 -15.18 0.72 23.08
C PRO A 7 -14.50 1.58 22.01
N VAL A 8 -13.27 2.00 22.27
CA VAL A 8 -12.38 2.43 21.18
C VAL A 8 -12.27 1.18 20.32
N GLU A 9 -12.66 1.24 19.04
CA GLU A 9 -12.56 0.09 18.14
C GLU A 9 -11.17 -0.53 18.29
N GLU A 10 -11.12 -1.71 18.91
CA GLU A 10 -9.90 -2.46 19.02
C GLU A 10 -9.66 -3.00 17.61
N PHE A 11 -8.67 -2.44 16.91
CA PHE A 11 -8.33 -2.86 15.57
C PHE A 11 -8.03 -4.36 15.59
N THR A 12 -8.93 -5.16 15.01
CA THR A 12 -8.69 -6.60 14.89
C THR A 12 -7.55 -6.83 13.90
N ALA A 13 -6.79 -7.90 14.10
CA ALA A 13 -5.74 -8.29 13.15
C ALA A 13 -6.31 -8.45 11.72
N GLU A 14 -7.55 -8.95 11.62
CA GLU A 14 -8.28 -9.09 10.36
C GLU A 14 -8.55 -7.74 9.67
N LEU A 15 -8.98 -6.71 10.41
CA LEU A 15 -9.22 -5.37 9.86
C LEU A 15 -7.90 -4.75 9.38
N LEU A 16 -6.85 -4.81 10.19
CA LEU A 16 -5.52 -4.30 9.83
C LEU A 16 -4.96 -5.00 8.59
N ALA A 17 -5.14 -6.31 8.49
CA ALA A 17 -4.70 -7.07 7.34
C ALA A 17 -5.45 -6.67 6.06
N ARG A 18 -6.77 -6.45 6.13
CA ARG A 18 -7.53 -5.92 4.99
C ARG A 18 -7.05 -4.54 4.56
N GLU A 19 -6.74 -3.65 5.50
CA GLU A 19 -6.19 -2.32 5.21
C GLU A 19 -4.79 -2.39 4.57
N VAL A 20 -3.95 -3.34 4.99
CA VAL A 20 -2.61 -3.55 4.43
C VAL A 20 -2.68 -4.20 3.05
N PHE A 21 -3.51 -5.23 2.87
CA PHE A 21 -3.59 -5.98 1.60
C PHE A 21 -4.48 -5.31 0.55
N GLY A 22 -5.43 -4.48 0.93
CA GLY A 22 -6.32 -3.76 0.01
C GLY A 22 -5.57 -2.99 -1.09
N PRO A 23 -4.61 -2.12 -0.75
CA PRO A 23 -3.81 -1.38 -1.72
C PRO A 23 -3.01 -2.26 -2.69
N LEU A 24 -2.71 -3.52 -2.33
CA LEU A 24 -1.95 -4.41 -3.20
C LEU A 24 -2.68 -4.72 -4.51
N GLY A 25 -4.02 -4.71 -4.50
CA GLY A 25 -4.81 -4.86 -5.72
C GLY A 25 -4.46 -3.79 -6.76
N GLY A 26 -4.41 -2.53 -6.35
CA GLY A 26 -3.99 -1.48 -7.27
C GLY A 26 -2.51 -1.55 -7.63
N VAL A 27 -1.62 -1.94 -6.70
CA VAL A 27 -0.19 -2.12 -7.01
C VAL A 27 0.02 -3.13 -8.13
N VAL A 28 -0.64 -4.30 -8.09
CA VAL A 28 -0.45 -5.35 -9.10
C VAL A 28 -1.19 -5.07 -10.41
N GLU A 29 -2.41 -4.54 -10.36
CA GLU A 29 -3.16 -4.17 -11.57
C GLU A 29 -2.44 -3.05 -12.34
N ILE A 30 -1.97 -2.02 -11.64
CA ILE A 30 -1.20 -0.92 -12.25
C ILE A 30 0.15 -1.42 -12.78
N GLY A 31 0.81 -2.30 -12.04
CA GLY A 31 2.06 -2.94 -12.46
C GLY A 31 1.91 -3.70 -13.77
N ALA A 32 0.86 -4.53 -13.87
CA ALA A 32 0.56 -5.30 -15.07
C ALA A 32 0.29 -4.39 -16.28
N VAL A 33 -0.47 -3.30 -16.09
CA VAL A 33 -0.72 -2.32 -17.15
C VAL A 33 0.56 -1.61 -17.57
N ASN A 34 1.36 -1.13 -16.61
CA ASN A 34 2.62 -0.43 -16.91
C ASN A 34 3.64 -1.33 -17.62
N ALA A 35 3.66 -2.63 -17.30
CA ALA A 35 4.54 -3.60 -17.93
C ALA A 35 4.27 -3.79 -19.44
N THR A 36 3.06 -3.50 -19.92
CA THR A 36 2.75 -3.54 -21.36
C THR A 36 3.49 -2.46 -22.15
N GLY A 37 3.77 -1.31 -21.54
CA GLY A 37 4.30 -0.12 -22.22
C GLY A 37 3.34 0.53 -23.24
N THR A 38 2.16 -0.04 -23.48
CA THR A 38 1.15 0.48 -24.42
C THR A 38 0.00 1.16 -23.71
N TRP A 39 -0.26 0.81 -22.44
CA TRP A 39 -1.43 1.24 -21.66
C TRP A 39 -2.77 0.90 -22.32
N ARG A 40 -2.79 -0.12 -23.20
CA ARG A 40 -4.01 -0.70 -23.72
C ARG A 40 -4.39 -1.88 -22.85
N LEU A 41 -5.61 -1.86 -22.30
CA LEU A 41 -6.06 -2.91 -21.38
C LEU A 41 -6.14 -4.29 -22.06
N ALA A 42 -6.40 -4.32 -23.37
CA ALA A 42 -6.41 -5.55 -24.16
C ALA A 42 -5.05 -6.26 -24.22
N ASP A 43 -3.95 -5.57 -23.94
CA ASP A 43 -2.59 -6.13 -23.95
C ASP A 43 -2.19 -6.69 -22.57
N VAL A 44 -3.05 -6.54 -21.54
CA VAL A 44 -2.72 -6.85 -20.14
C VAL A 44 -3.02 -8.31 -19.83
N SER A 45 -2.01 -9.02 -19.32
CA SER A 45 -2.16 -10.33 -18.68
C SER A 45 -1.65 -10.26 -17.25
N LEU A 46 -2.57 -10.20 -16.28
CA LEU A 46 -2.18 -10.16 -14.87
C LEU A 46 -1.54 -11.47 -14.41
N GLY A 47 -1.97 -12.61 -14.96
CA GLY A 47 -1.38 -13.92 -14.68
C GLY A 47 0.10 -13.97 -15.07
N ASP A 48 0.42 -13.65 -16.32
CA ASP A 48 1.81 -13.67 -16.81
C ASP A 48 2.68 -12.63 -16.07
N PHE A 49 2.09 -11.47 -15.73
CA PHE A 49 2.76 -10.46 -14.92
C PHE A 49 3.14 -10.99 -13.52
N LEU A 50 2.21 -11.65 -12.82
CA LEU A 50 2.45 -12.21 -11.49
C LEU A 50 3.45 -13.37 -11.53
N ASP A 51 3.36 -14.24 -12.52
CA ASP A 51 4.31 -15.34 -12.71
C ASP A 51 5.74 -14.82 -12.91
N GLY A 52 5.89 -13.71 -13.64
CA GLY A 52 7.18 -13.01 -13.82
C GLY A 52 7.65 -12.15 -12.65
N ARG A 53 6.87 -12.06 -11.56
CA ARG A 53 7.12 -11.19 -10.39
C ARG A 53 6.94 -11.89 -9.03
N GLY A 54 6.97 -13.21 -9.02
CA GLY A 54 6.77 -14.00 -7.79
C GLY A 54 7.76 -13.65 -6.68
N ALA A 55 9.02 -13.34 -7.03
CA ALA A 55 10.03 -12.96 -6.04
C ALA A 55 9.69 -11.64 -5.32
N GLU A 56 9.23 -10.62 -6.04
CA GLU A 56 8.79 -9.37 -5.44
C GLU A 56 7.56 -9.55 -4.56
N VAL A 57 6.60 -10.38 -4.99
CA VAL A 57 5.41 -10.72 -4.19
C VAL A 57 5.80 -11.44 -2.90
N ASP A 58 6.72 -12.40 -2.96
CA ASP A 58 7.20 -13.14 -1.79
C ASP A 58 7.91 -12.22 -0.79
N VAL A 59 8.80 -11.34 -1.27
CA VAL A 59 9.48 -10.35 -0.43
C VAL A 59 8.47 -9.42 0.25
N LEU A 60 7.47 -8.96 -0.51
CA LEU A 60 6.41 -8.09 0.00
C LEU A 60 5.62 -8.79 1.11
N LEU A 61 5.12 -10.00 0.88
CA LEU A 61 4.29 -10.72 1.85
C LEU A 61 5.10 -11.13 3.09
N ALA A 62 6.36 -11.52 2.93
CA ALA A 62 7.27 -11.83 4.05
C ALA A 62 7.55 -10.59 4.90
N GLY A 63 7.77 -9.44 4.26
CA GLY A 63 7.98 -8.16 4.94
C GLY A 63 6.76 -7.71 5.72
N VAL A 64 5.56 -7.80 5.13
CA VAL A 64 4.29 -7.49 5.80
C VAL A 64 4.11 -8.40 7.01
N ARG A 65 4.27 -9.72 6.83
CA ARG A 65 4.17 -10.69 7.93
C ARG A 65 5.10 -10.34 9.09
N SER A 66 6.37 -10.04 8.78
CA SER A 66 7.37 -9.73 9.80
C SER A 66 7.12 -8.39 10.50
N ALA A 67 6.69 -7.36 9.78
CA ALA A 67 6.50 -6.02 10.35
C ALA A 67 5.20 -5.94 11.16
N CYS A 68 4.11 -6.49 10.62
CA CYS A 68 2.77 -6.40 11.19
C CYS A 68 2.47 -7.50 12.21
N ALA A 69 3.40 -8.44 12.39
CA ALA A 69 3.26 -9.61 13.27
C ALA A 69 2.00 -10.45 12.97
N PHE A 70 1.58 -10.50 11.70
CA PHE A 70 0.44 -11.30 11.27
C PHE A 70 0.77 -12.79 11.31
N ASP A 71 -0.15 -13.58 11.85
CA ASP A 71 -0.08 -15.03 11.82
C ASP A 71 -0.50 -15.59 10.46
N SER A 72 -0.40 -16.91 10.28
CA SER A 72 -0.74 -17.55 9.00
C SER A 72 -2.21 -17.37 8.62
N THR A 73 -3.12 -17.35 9.60
CA THR A 73 -4.56 -17.13 9.37
C THR A 73 -4.80 -15.73 8.85
N THR A 74 -4.21 -14.72 9.48
CA THR A 74 -4.32 -13.33 9.06
C THR A 74 -3.68 -13.10 7.68
N MET A 75 -2.56 -13.77 7.41
CA MET A 75 -1.91 -13.71 6.09
C MET A 75 -2.75 -14.35 4.98
N SER A 76 -3.68 -15.28 5.27
CA SER A 76 -4.53 -15.88 4.22
C SER A 76 -5.45 -14.85 3.56
N ILE A 77 -5.76 -13.76 4.26
CA ILE A 77 -6.60 -12.66 3.76
C ILE A 77 -6.05 -12.09 2.44
N ALA A 78 -4.72 -12.06 2.26
CA ALA A 78 -4.12 -11.62 1.00
C ALA A 78 -4.62 -12.43 -0.21
N TRP A 79 -4.84 -13.73 -0.02
CA TRP A 79 -5.35 -14.64 -1.04
C TRP A 79 -6.87 -14.63 -1.16
N ASP A 80 -7.57 -14.44 -0.04
CA ASP A 80 -9.04 -14.38 0.01
C ASP A 80 -9.58 -13.14 -0.69
N LEU A 81 -8.81 -12.03 -0.70
CA LEU A 81 -9.12 -10.84 -1.46
C LEU A 81 -9.03 -11.04 -2.99
N GLY A 82 -8.44 -12.15 -3.46
CA GLY A 82 -8.38 -12.53 -4.88
C GLY A 82 -7.48 -11.67 -5.77
N ARG A 83 -6.85 -10.62 -5.23
CA ARG A 83 -6.05 -9.65 -5.99
C ARG A 83 -4.75 -10.20 -6.56
N LEU A 84 -4.19 -11.22 -5.92
CA LEU A 84 -2.96 -11.90 -6.34
C LEU A 84 -3.26 -13.15 -7.18
N ARG A 85 -4.39 -13.16 -7.90
CA ARG A 85 -4.79 -14.25 -8.81
C ARG A 85 -5.13 -13.64 -10.18
N PRO A 86 -5.03 -14.41 -11.28
CA PRO A 86 -5.43 -13.95 -12.60
C PRO A 86 -6.87 -13.42 -12.60
N HIS A 87 -7.06 -12.21 -13.12
CA HIS A 87 -8.34 -11.59 -13.40
C HIS A 87 -8.16 -10.45 -14.41
N ASP A 88 -9.27 -10.03 -15.02
CA ASP A 88 -9.26 -8.94 -16.00
C ASP A 88 -9.03 -7.60 -15.31
N VAL A 89 -8.05 -6.83 -15.82
CA VAL A 89 -7.83 -5.45 -15.39
C VAL A 89 -8.74 -4.53 -16.19
N THR A 90 -9.54 -3.72 -15.51
CA THR A 90 -10.57 -2.89 -16.15
C THR A 90 -10.29 -1.41 -15.96
N ALA A 91 -10.82 -0.57 -16.86
CA ALA A 91 -10.71 0.87 -16.72
C ALA A 91 -11.40 1.37 -15.43
N ALA A 92 -12.49 0.70 -15.02
CA ALA A 92 -13.20 0.98 -13.78
C ALA A 92 -12.37 0.66 -12.53
N SER A 93 -11.60 -0.44 -12.53
CA SER A 93 -10.71 -0.75 -11.40
C SER A 93 -9.55 0.25 -11.33
N LEU A 94 -8.95 0.64 -12.46
CA LEU A 94 -7.93 1.70 -12.47
C LEU A 94 -8.47 3.07 -12.04
N LEU A 95 -9.72 3.38 -12.37
CA LEU A 95 -10.39 4.58 -11.89
C LEU A 95 -10.56 4.55 -10.36
N LEU A 96 -10.97 3.41 -9.81
CA LEU A 96 -11.06 3.21 -8.35
C LEU A 96 -9.68 3.39 -7.69
N TRP A 97 -8.63 2.80 -8.27
CA TRP A 97 -7.28 2.88 -7.73
C TRP A 97 -6.66 4.28 -7.82
N SER A 98 -7.01 5.05 -8.84
CA SER A 98 -6.63 6.47 -8.94
C SER A 98 -7.50 7.39 -8.08
N GLY A 99 -8.43 6.84 -7.29
CA GLY A 99 -9.30 7.60 -6.40
C GLY A 99 -10.32 8.47 -7.14
N GLY A 100 -10.59 8.17 -8.41
CA GLY A 100 -11.49 8.96 -9.24
C GLY A 100 -11.02 10.38 -9.52
N LEU A 101 -9.72 10.68 -9.39
CA LEU A 101 -9.18 12.04 -9.46
C LEU A 101 -9.54 12.74 -10.79
N THR A 102 -9.65 11.99 -11.88
CA THR A 102 -10.02 12.50 -13.21
C THR A 102 -11.52 12.58 -13.47
N GLY A 103 -12.36 12.24 -12.50
CA GLY A 103 -13.78 11.93 -12.76
C GLY A 103 -13.92 10.71 -13.69
N VAL A 104 -15.01 10.65 -14.47
CA VAL A 104 -15.25 9.57 -15.44
C VAL A 104 -15.19 10.14 -16.88
N PRO A 105 -14.01 10.23 -17.50
CA PRO A 105 -13.89 10.67 -18.89
C PRO A 105 -14.69 9.78 -19.85
N ALA A 106 -15.20 10.37 -20.94
CA ALA A 106 -15.90 9.62 -21.99
C ALA A 106 -15.01 8.54 -22.64
N GLU A 107 -13.70 8.81 -22.75
CA GLU A 107 -12.69 7.89 -23.30
C GLU A 107 -11.81 7.28 -22.19
N LEU A 108 -12.46 6.67 -21.19
CA LEU A 108 -11.79 6.10 -20.01
C LEU A 108 -10.68 5.07 -20.34
N GLU A 109 -10.86 4.34 -21.44
CA GLU A 109 -9.91 3.32 -21.92
C GLU A 109 -8.85 3.86 -22.89
N SER A 110 -8.85 5.16 -23.18
CA SER A 110 -7.77 5.73 -23.99
C SER A 110 -6.42 5.53 -23.28
N PRO A 111 -5.34 5.15 -24.00
CA PRO A 111 -4.04 4.88 -23.38
C PRO A 111 -3.49 6.05 -22.55
N ALA A 112 -3.78 7.29 -22.95
CA ALA A 112 -3.37 8.48 -22.19
C ALA A 112 -4.07 8.58 -20.83
N VAL A 113 -5.38 8.30 -20.78
CA VAL A 113 -6.16 8.29 -19.53
C VAL A 113 -5.74 7.11 -18.66
N VAL A 114 -5.60 5.92 -19.22
CA VAL A 114 -5.11 4.72 -18.52
C VAL A 114 -3.73 4.96 -17.90
N ARG A 115 -2.79 5.53 -18.66
CA ARG A 115 -1.46 5.89 -18.16
C ARG A 115 -1.53 6.87 -17.00
N HIS A 116 -2.37 7.89 -17.11
CA HIS A 116 -2.53 8.87 -16.03
C HIS A 116 -3.16 8.26 -14.77
N MET A 117 -4.20 7.42 -14.92
CA MET A 117 -4.78 6.66 -13.80
C MET A 117 -3.74 5.76 -13.13
N CYS A 118 -2.88 5.10 -13.91
CA CYS A 118 -1.78 4.28 -13.38
C CYS A 118 -0.77 5.10 -12.57
N GLN A 119 -0.40 6.29 -13.05
CA GLN A 119 0.52 7.20 -12.34
C GLN A 119 -0.07 7.65 -10.99
N VAL A 120 -1.28 8.21 -11.01
CA VAL A 120 -1.97 8.68 -9.80
C VAL A 120 -2.27 7.51 -8.86
N GLY A 121 -2.72 6.38 -9.41
CA GLY A 121 -3.01 5.18 -8.64
C GLY A 121 -1.78 4.62 -7.95
N ALA A 122 -0.62 4.60 -8.60
CA ALA A 122 0.62 4.14 -7.97
C ALA A 122 0.98 5.00 -6.76
N ASP A 123 0.93 6.34 -6.91
CA ASP A 123 1.18 7.29 -5.81
C ASP A 123 0.25 7.03 -4.63
N LEU A 124 -1.06 6.88 -4.90
CA LEU A 124 -2.08 6.68 -3.86
C LEU A 124 -1.96 5.31 -3.17
N GLN A 125 -1.86 4.22 -3.94
CA GLN A 125 -1.87 2.88 -3.37
C GLN A 125 -0.57 2.57 -2.62
N LEU A 126 0.59 3.00 -3.10
CA LEU A 126 1.85 2.83 -2.37
C LEU A 126 1.86 3.63 -1.07
N THR A 127 1.31 4.85 -1.10
CA THR A 127 1.21 5.70 0.09
C THR A 127 0.24 5.10 1.13
N ARG A 128 -0.89 4.53 0.68
CA ARG A 128 -1.85 3.81 1.55
C ARG A 128 -1.24 2.54 2.12
N LEU A 129 -0.55 1.74 1.29
CA LEU A 129 0.16 0.53 1.73
C LEU A 129 1.16 0.85 2.84
N LEU A 130 1.99 1.89 2.64
CA LEU A 130 2.96 2.30 3.65
C LEU A 130 2.27 2.74 4.95
N HIS A 131 1.21 3.55 4.84
CA HIS A 131 0.48 4.00 6.02
C HIS A 131 -0.16 2.85 6.79
N ALA A 132 -0.90 1.97 6.11
CA ALA A 132 -1.55 0.82 6.73
C ALA A 132 -0.52 -0.11 7.38
N SER A 133 0.62 -0.33 6.72
CA SER A 133 1.67 -1.22 7.24
C SER A 133 2.37 -0.64 8.47
N VAL A 134 2.65 0.67 8.50
CA VAL A 134 3.19 1.35 9.70
C VAL A 134 2.16 1.31 10.83
N THR A 135 0.88 1.57 10.54
CA THR A 135 -0.20 1.49 11.54
C THR A 135 -0.29 0.09 12.15
N ALA A 136 -0.27 -0.95 11.32
CA ALA A 136 -0.31 -2.34 11.78
C ALA A 136 0.94 -2.70 12.60
N ALA A 137 2.14 -2.30 12.15
CA ALA A 137 3.38 -2.55 12.88
C ALA A 137 3.46 -1.82 14.23
N VAL A 138 2.94 -0.58 14.31
CA VAL A 138 2.81 0.18 15.56
C VAL A 138 1.80 -0.50 16.50
N THR A 139 0.68 -0.98 15.97
CA THR A 139 -0.36 -1.68 16.75
C THR A 139 0.18 -3.00 17.31
N ALA A 140 0.95 -3.74 16.51
CA ALA A 140 1.68 -4.94 16.93
C ALA A 140 2.85 -4.65 17.89
N ARG A 141 3.17 -3.38 18.14
CA ARG A 141 4.32 -2.92 18.93
C ARG A 141 5.65 -3.47 18.42
N THR A 142 5.76 -3.68 17.10
CA THR A 142 7.00 -4.09 16.46
C THR A 142 8.04 -2.99 16.63
N GLU A 143 9.22 -3.36 17.13
CA GLU A 143 10.34 -2.45 17.32
C GLU A 143 10.66 -1.70 16.01
N ALA A 144 10.82 -0.38 16.09
CA ALA A 144 10.81 0.50 14.91
C ALA A 144 11.94 0.20 13.92
N LYS A 145 13.16 -0.10 14.38
CA LYS A 145 14.29 -0.41 13.48
C LYS A 145 14.06 -1.71 12.73
N ARG A 146 13.61 -2.76 13.43
CA ARG A 146 13.26 -4.05 12.83
C ARG A 146 12.07 -3.91 11.87
N GLY A 147 11.00 -3.27 12.32
CA GLY A 147 9.78 -3.08 11.54
C GLY A 147 10.04 -2.23 10.29
N ALA A 148 10.69 -1.08 10.43
CA ALA A 148 11.01 -0.20 9.31
C ALA A 148 11.93 -0.88 8.28
N ARG A 149 12.87 -1.74 8.69
CA ARG A 149 13.68 -2.52 7.73
C ARG A 149 12.81 -3.49 6.91
N ALA A 150 11.88 -4.18 7.56
CA ALA A 150 10.94 -5.06 6.85
C ALA A 150 10.02 -4.25 5.92
N LEU A 151 9.49 -3.11 6.39
CA LEU A 151 8.67 -2.22 5.58
C LEU A 151 9.44 -1.55 4.43
N ALA A 152 10.75 -1.34 4.58
CA ALA A 152 11.58 -0.87 3.48
C ALA A 152 11.62 -1.89 2.34
N ALA A 153 11.79 -3.18 2.66
CA ALA A 153 11.72 -4.25 1.66
C ALA A 153 10.33 -4.35 1.01
N VAL A 154 9.26 -4.22 1.80
CA VAL A 154 7.87 -4.15 1.30
C VAL A 154 7.72 -3.02 0.29
N LEU A 155 8.16 -1.80 0.65
CA LEU A 155 7.99 -0.63 -0.20
C LEU A 155 8.83 -0.73 -1.47
N THR A 156 10.08 -1.21 -1.38
CA THR A 156 10.92 -1.45 -2.56
C THR A 156 10.28 -2.44 -3.52
N ALA A 157 9.76 -3.56 -3.01
CA ALA A 157 9.08 -4.56 -3.82
C ALA A 157 7.79 -4.01 -4.44
N ALA A 158 6.98 -3.26 -3.68
CA ALA A 158 5.74 -2.67 -4.18
C ALA A 158 6.00 -1.59 -5.25
N CYS A 159 7.04 -0.76 -5.09
CA CYS A 159 7.47 0.20 -6.11
C CYS A 159 7.92 -0.52 -7.38
N ALA A 160 8.68 -1.62 -7.25
CA ALA A 160 9.11 -2.42 -8.39
C ALA A 160 7.94 -3.10 -9.11
N LEU A 161 6.98 -3.66 -8.36
CA LEU A 161 5.76 -4.27 -8.89
C LEU A 161 4.92 -3.26 -9.68
N SER A 162 4.62 -2.10 -9.09
CA SER A 162 3.78 -1.10 -9.75
C SER A 162 4.44 -0.42 -10.96
N GLY A 163 5.78 -0.50 -11.10
CA GLY A 163 6.53 0.35 -12.02
C GLY A 163 6.39 1.84 -11.67
N GLY A 164 6.10 2.13 -10.40
CA GLY A 164 5.67 3.42 -9.88
C GLY A 164 6.83 4.30 -9.37
N PRO A 165 6.54 5.28 -8.50
CA PRO A 165 7.54 6.17 -7.93
C PRO A 165 8.62 5.42 -7.15
N ARG A 166 9.77 6.08 -6.93
CA ARG A 166 10.83 5.54 -6.07
C ARG A 166 10.36 5.52 -4.60
N PRO A 167 10.90 4.63 -3.75
CA PRO A 167 10.54 4.58 -2.34
C PRO A 167 10.67 5.92 -1.59
N SER A 168 11.68 6.73 -1.91
CA SER A 168 11.88 8.07 -1.33
C SER A 168 10.76 9.05 -1.70
N ASP A 169 10.20 8.94 -2.90
CA ASP A 169 9.07 9.74 -3.36
C ASP A 169 7.77 9.31 -2.63
N VAL A 170 7.54 8.01 -2.43
CA VAL A 170 6.42 7.50 -1.62
C VAL A 170 6.54 7.96 -0.17
N LEU A 171 7.74 7.90 0.42
CA LEU A 171 7.97 8.37 1.79
C LEU A 171 7.64 9.86 1.93
N ARG A 172 8.04 10.68 0.94
CA ARG A 172 7.70 12.11 0.89
C ARG A 172 6.19 12.33 0.82
N LEU A 173 5.47 11.60 -0.03
CA LEU A 173 4.02 11.70 -0.14
C LEU A 173 3.31 11.25 1.15
N TRP A 174 3.75 10.13 1.73
CA TRP A 174 3.21 9.61 2.98
C TRP A 174 3.30 10.59 4.15
N ARG A 175 4.41 11.33 4.26
CA ARG A 175 4.54 12.36 5.29
C ARG A 175 3.44 13.40 5.21
N VAL A 176 3.18 13.92 4.00
CA VAL A 176 2.22 15.01 3.78
C VAL A 176 0.78 14.50 3.84
N ALA A 177 0.51 13.35 3.23
CA ALA A 177 -0.85 12.80 3.15
C ALA A 177 -1.33 12.22 4.49
N HIS A 178 -0.46 11.52 5.23
CA HIS A 178 -0.87 10.75 6.42
C HIS A 178 -0.18 11.21 7.70
N LEU A 179 1.15 11.31 7.69
CA LEU A 179 1.89 11.46 8.95
C LEU A 179 1.57 12.78 9.67
N VAL A 180 1.41 13.89 8.94
CA VAL A 180 1.02 15.19 9.54
C VAL A 180 -0.31 15.06 10.30
N HIS A 181 -1.28 14.30 9.77
CA HIS A 181 -2.58 14.10 10.42
C HIS A 181 -2.48 13.24 11.69
N VAL A 182 -1.54 12.28 11.73
CA VAL A 182 -1.24 11.47 12.92
C VAL A 182 -0.50 12.28 13.98
N LEU A 183 0.42 13.17 13.58
CA LEU A 183 1.31 13.87 14.50
C LEU A 183 0.78 15.22 14.99
N ARG A 184 -0.25 15.78 14.35
CA ARG A 184 -0.81 17.08 14.74
C ARG A 184 -1.35 17.07 16.17
N PRO A 185 -1.27 18.21 16.89
CA PRO A 185 -1.97 18.40 18.15
C PRO A 185 -3.48 18.15 17.98
N GLY A 186 -4.09 17.45 18.93
CA GLY A 186 -5.52 17.11 18.88
C GLY A 186 -5.88 15.96 17.92
N SER A 187 -4.89 15.23 17.39
CA SER A 187 -5.15 13.92 16.77
C SER A 187 -5.58 12.89 17.81
N ASP A 188 -6.39 11.92 17.39
CA ASP A 188 -6.84 10.80 18.24
C ASP A 188 -5.71 9.81 18.58
N ALA A 189 -4.53 9.96 17.98
CA ALA A 189 -3.36 9.16 18.30
C ALA A 189 -2.89 9.39 19.75
N SER A 190 -2.49 8.32 20.44
CA SER A 190 -1.84 8.44 21.75
C SER A 190 -0.43 9.03 21.61
N ASP A 191 0.13 9.56 22.70
CA ASP A 191 1.54 10.04 22.70
C ASP A 191 2.53 8.93 22.34
N ALA A 192 2.28 7.71 22.86
CA ALA A 192 3.05 6.54 22.49
C ALA A 192 2.93 6.22 21.00
N GLY A 193 1.72 6.28 20.43
CA GLY A 193 1.46 6.10 19.00
C GLY A 193 2.20 7.13 18.14
N ARG A 194 2.07 8.43 18.45
CA ARG A 194 2.81 9.50 17.77
C ARG A 194 4.33 9.28 17.83
N SER A 195 4.83 8.86 18.98
CA SER A 195 6.26 8.59 19.17
C SER A 195 6.73 7.40 18.34
N ALA A 196 5.93 6.34 18.26
CA ALA A 196 6.21 5.18 17.42
C ALA A 196 6.20 5.55 15.93
N PHE A 197 5.21 6.31 15.45
CA PHE A 197 5.18 6.80 14.06
C PHE A 197 6.41 7.64 13.70
N ARG A 198 6.88 8.53 14.61
CA ARG A 198 8.14 9.27 14.41
C ARG A 198 9.35 8.34 14.32
N ALA A 199 9.40 7.29 15.13
CA ALA A 199 10.51 6.33 15.08
C ALA A 199 10.55 5.56 13.74
N TYR A 200 9.40 5.11 13.23
CA TYR A 200 9.32 4.50 11.89
C TYR A 200 9.73 5.48 10.79
N GLU A 201 9.23 6.72 10.84
CA GLU A 201 9.59 7.76 9.87
C GLU A 201 11.11 8.00 9.86
N HIS A 202 11.73 8.13 11.03
CA HIS A 202 13.16 8.39 11.12
C HIS A 202 14.01 7.27 10.48
N VAL A 203 13.67 6.01 10.77
CA VAL A 203 14.42 4.86 10.22
C VAL A 203 14.17 4.71 8.72
N LEU A 204 12.93 4.87 8.24
CA LEU A 204 12.63 4.82 6.81
C LEU A 204 13.33 5.95 6.05
N THR A 205 13.43 7.12 6.66
CA THR A 205 14.18 8.26 6.12
C THR A 205 15.66 7.94 6.00
N ALA A 206 16.27 7.38 7.05
CA ALA A 206 17.66 6.96 6.98
C ALA A 206 17.92 5.84 5.97
N THR A 207 16.87 5.09 5.58
CA THR A 207 16.97 3.98 4.62
C THR A 207 16.82 4.44 3.17
N PHE A 208 15.96 5.43 2.92
CA PHE A 208 15.64 5.92 1.57
C PHE A 208 16.10 7.35 1.28
N GLY A 209 16.65 8.04 2.28
CA GLY A 209 17.15 9.40 2.19
C GLY A 209 18.54 9.43 1.62
N ASP A 210 18.66 9.03 0.35
CA ASP A 210 19.73 9.40 -0.60
C ASP A 210 19.10 9.60 -1.99
#